data_AF-K6AJH7-F1
#
_entry.id   AF-K6AJH7-F1
#
_cell.length_a   1.000
_cell.length_b   1.000
_cell.length_c   1.000
_cell.angle_alpha   90.00
_cell.angle_beta   90.00
_cell.angle_gamma   90.00
#
_symmetry.space_group_name_H-M   'P 1'
#
loop_
_entity.id
_entity.type
_entity.pdbx_description
1 polymer ?
#
loop_
_entity_poly.entity_id
_entity_poly.type
_entity_poly.pdbx_seq_one_letter_code
_entity_poly.pdbx_strand_id
1 'polypeptide(L)'
;MPFRLVHIILLLVAFAGTGDVWGQEEGLASYYHNRFHGRKAASGRVHDADELVAAHRTYPFGTFLRVTNLSNMRRVIVCVTDRGPFRKGRIIDVSAGAAELLGFKKKGLARVRIEVVPGKIDLSLLDLLYPKIPFLEVDHLRVRPPYRIDLKK
;
A
#
# COMPACT_ATOMS: atom_id res chain seq x y z
N MET A 1 44.11 -22.11 32.18
CA MET A 1 42.66 -22.10 32.50
C MET A 1 41.97 -21.07 31.61
N PRO A 2 41.52 -21.47 30.41
CA PRO A 2 41.08 -20.60 29.33
C PRO A 2 39.55 -20.40 29.39
N PHE A 3 39.07 -19.30 29.97
CA PHE A 3 37.63 -19.03 30.05
C PHE A 3 37.21 -17.61 29.67
N ARG A 4 38.11 -16.80 29.06
CA ARG A 4 37.84 -15.39 28.79
C ARG A 4 37.73 -14.98 27.31
N LEU A 5 37.83 -15.91 26.36
CA LEU A 5 37.72 -15.60 24.91
C LEU A 5 36.44 -16.13 24.24
N VAL A 6 35.79 -17.16 24.79
CA VAL A 6 34.64 -17.82 24.12
C VAL A 6 33.34 -17.00 24.21
N HIS A 7 33.23 -16.08 25.18
CA HIS A 7 32.01 -15.27 25.37
C HIS A 7 31.95 -14.01 24.49
N ILE A 8 33.06 -13.57 23.89
CA ILE A 8 33.07 -12.40 23.00
C ILE A 8 32.67 -12.79 21.57
N ILE A 9 32.93 -14.03 21.17
CA ILE A 9 32.54 -14.54 19.83
C ILE A 9 31.04 -14.90 19.78
N LEU A 10 30.44 -15.31 20.91
CA LEU A 10 29.01 -15.62 20.97
C LEU A 10 28.09 -14.37 20.95
N LEU A 11 28.64 -13.17 21.14
CA LEU A 11 27.92 -11.90 21.12
C LEU A 11 27.92 -11.23 19.74
N LEU A 12 28.63 -11.78 18.76
CA LEU A 12 28.76 -11.25 17.39
C LEU A 12 27.95 -12.02 16.33
N VAL A 13 27.17 -13.04 16.73
CA VAL A 13 26.38 -13.87 15.77
C VAL A 13 24.87 -13.56 15.79
N ALA A 14 24.40 -12.72 16.71
CA ALA A 14 22.95 -12.51 16.91
C ALA A 14 22.37 -11.23 16.27
N PHE A 15 23.03 -10.63 15.28
CA PHE A 15 22.46 -9.50 14.54
C PHE A 15 22.76 -9.56 13.03
N ALA A 16 22.70 -10.77 12.46
CA ALA A 16 22.29 -10.89 11.06
C ALA A 16 20.77 -10.65 11.01
N GLY A 17 20.35 -9.42 11.32
CA GLY A 17 19.02 -8.97 10.99
C GLY A 17 18.89 -9.06 9.48
N THR A 18 18.22 -10.11 9.00
CA THR A 18 17.55 -10.07 7.71
C THR A 18 16.53 -8.94 7.82
N GLY A 19 16.97 -7.71 7.55
CA GLY A 19 16.05 -6.64 7.29
C GLY A 19 15.26 -7.10 6.08
N ASP A 20 14.00 -7.50 6.31
CA ASP A 20 13.05 -7.68 5.24
C ASP A 20 13.13 -6.40 4.41
N VAL A 21 13.67 -6.51 3.19
CA VAL A 21 13.65 -5.40 2.25
C VAL A 21 12.20 -5.31 1.81
N TRP A 22 11.41 -4.57 2.57
CA TRP A 22 10.03 -4.22 2.23
C TRP A 22 10.07 -3.62 0.83
N GLY A 23 9.58 -4.38 -0.15
CA GLY A 23 9.78 -4.06 -1.56
C GLY A 23 9.35 -2.64 -1.87
N GLN A 24 10.30 -1.84 -2.33
CA GLN A 24 10.07 -0.48 -2.80
C GLN A 24 10.20 -0.46 -4.32
N GLU A 25 9.17 0.02 -5.00
CA GLU A 25 9.17 0.17 -6.46
C GLU A 25 8.73 1.60 -6.81
N GLU A 26 9.33 2.18 -7.84
CA GLU A 26 8.93 3.47 -8.39
C GLU A 26 8.55 3.35 -9.86
N GLY A 27 7.53 4.09 -10.27
CA GLY A 27 7.03 4.02 -11.64
C GLY A 27 5.76 4.82 -11.84
N LEU A 28 5.09 4.63 -12.97
CA LEU A 28 3.84 5.34 -13.25
C LEU A 28 2.64 4.63 -12.61
N ALA A 29 1.81 5.40 -11.91
CA ALA A 29 0.46 5.02 -11.55
C ALA A 29 -0.53 5.52 -12.59
N SER A 30 -1.58 4.73 -12.83
CA SER A 30 -2.84 5.23 -13.40
C SER A 30 -4.01 4.89 -12.49
N TYR A 31 -5.23 5.15 -12.95
CA TYR A 31 -6.43 4.75 -12.20
C TYR A 31 -7.49 4.11 -13.10
N TYR A 32 -8.38 3.33 -12.50
CA TYR A 32 -9.45 2.66 -13.24
C TYR A 32 -10.43 3.66 -13.86
N HIS A 33 -10.77 3.42 -15.12
CA HIS A 33 -11.89 4.11 -15.74
C HIS A 33 -13.21 3.70 -15.06
N ASN A 34 -14.16 4.64 -14.93
CA ASN A 34 -15.46 4.40 -14.27
C ASN A 34 -16.24 3.18 -14.80
N ARG A 35 -15.96 2.73 -16.03
CA ARG A 35 -16.59 1.55 -16.65
C ARG A 35 -16.28 0.23 -15.92
N PHE A 36 -15.25 0.22 -15.07
CA PHE A 36 -14.88 -0.94 -14.28
C PHE A 36 -15.67 -1.03 -12.96
N HIS A 37 -16.33 0.06 -12.54
CA HIS A 37 -17.19 0.04 -11.36
C HIS A 37 -18.28 -1.03 -11.50
N GLY A 38 -18.52 -1.81 -10.44
CA GLY A 38 -19.49 -2.90 -10.42
C GLY A 38 -19.02 -4.19 -11.11
N ARG A 39 -17.83 -4.24 -11.71
CA ARG A 39 -17.28 -5.45 -12.34
C ARG A 39 -16.45 -6.27 -11.36
N LYS A 40 -16.36 -7.58 -11.59
CA LYS A 40 -15.47 -8.45 -10.81
C LYS A 40 -14.00 -8.18 -11.15
N ALA A 41 -13.19 -7.93 -10.13
CA ALA A 41 -11.75 -7.91 -10.17
C ALA A 41 -11.17 -9.33 -10.19
N ALA A 42 -9.88 -9.49 -10.44
CA ALA A 42 -9.20 -10.78 -10.45
C ALA A 42 -9.21 -11.50 -9.08
N SER A 43 -9.38 -10.77 -7.97
CA SER A 43 -9.64 -11.38 -6.65
C SER A 43 -11.04 -12.00 -6.49
N GLY A 44 -11.94 -11.78 -7.46
CA GLY A 44 -13.35 -12.17 -7.39
C GLY A 44 -14.25 -11.14 -6.71
N ARG A 45 -13.69 -10.11 -6.06
CA ARG A 45 -14.45 -8.99 -5.48
C ARG A 45 -15.03 -8.09 -6.57
N VAL A 46 -16.19 -7.49 -6.29
CA VAL A 46 -16.74 -6.42 -7.14
C VAL A 46 -15.94 -5.14 -6.89
N HIS A 47 -15.44 -4.54 -7.96
CA HIS A 47 -14.72 -3.27 -7.91
C HIS A 47 -15.68 -2.11 -7.63
N ASP A 48 -15.35 -1.32 -6.62
CA ASP A 48 -15.96 -0.02 -6.36
C ASP A 48 -14.91 1.08 -6.59
N ALA A 49 -15.33 2.15 -7.27
CA ALA A 49 -14.44 3.21 -7.72
C ALA A 49 -14.05 4.14 -6.56
N ASP A 50 -14.88 4.17 -5.51
CA ASP A 50 -14.68 4.95 -4.30
C ASP A 50 -13.88 4.16 -3.25
N GLU A 51 -13.55 2.89 -3.52
CA GLU A 51 -12.77 2.04 -2.62
C GLU A 51 -11.26 2.30 -2.71
N LEU A 52 -10.49 2.25 -1.61
CA LEU A 52 -9.03 2.36 -1.61
C LEU A 52 -8.34 1.04 -2.00
N VAL A 53 -8.44 0.71 -3.29
CA VAL A 53 -7.92 -0.53 -3.87
C VAL A 53 -7.05 -0.28 -5.11
N ALA A 54 -6.27 -1.29 -5.49
CA ALA A 54 -5.41 -1.24 -6.66
C ALA A 54 -5.25 -2.60 -7.38
N ALA A 55 -4.85 -2.54 -8.65
CA ALA A 55 -4.25 -3.63 -9.40
C ALA A 55 -2.73 -3.57 -9.28
N HIS A 56 -2.13 -4.74 -9.06
CA HIS A 56 -0.69 -4.94 -9.17
C HIS A 56 -0.37 -6.29 -9.81
N ARG A 57 0.79 -6.39 -10.48
CA ARG A 57 1.15 -7.56 -11.29
C ARG A 57 1.44 -8.79 -10.44
N THR A 58 2.22 -8.61 -9.39
CA THR A 58 2.86 -9.71 -8.65
C THR A 58 2.49 -9.77 -7.17
N TYR A 59 2.37 -8.63 -6.49
CA TYR A 59 1.93 -8.61 -5.08
C TYR A 59 0.67 -9.47 -4.86
N PRO A 60 0.64 -10.31 -3.81
CA PRO A 60 -0.53 -11.10 -3.45
C PRO A 60 -1.78 -10.24 -3.28
N PHE A 61 -2.95 -10.83 -3.52
CA PHE A 61 -4.20 -10.16 -3.16
C PHE A 61 -4.26 -9.99 -1.64
N GLY A 62 -4.76 -8.84 -1.18
CA GLY A 62 -4.79 -8.48 0.24
C GLY A 62 -3.53 -7.78 0.73
N THR A 63 -2.46 -7.68 -0.08
CA THR A 63 -1.30 -6.86 0.27
C THR A 63 -1.68 -5.39 0.35
N PHE A 64 -1.30 -4.73 1.44
CA PHE A 64 -1.43 -3.29 1.59
C PHE A 64 -0.17 -2.59 1.06
N LEU A 65 -0.37 -1.60 0.20
CA LEU A 65 0.70 -0.80 -0.37
C LEU A 65 0.49 0.65 0.00
N ARG A 66 1.52 1.30 0.55
CA ARG A 66 1.58 2.75 0.64
C ARG A 66 2.00 3.29 -0.71
N VAL A 67 1.11 4.01 -1.37
CA VAL A 67 1.38 4.70 -2.64
C VAL A 67 1.68 6.15 -2.31
N THR A 68 2.83 6.65 -2.73
CA THR A 68 3.23 8.05 -2.57
C THR A 68 3.36 8.70 -3.95
N ASN A 69 2.60 9.76 -4.21
CA ASN A 69 2.77 10.58 -5.40
C ASN A 69 4.00 11.49 -5.25
N LEU A 70 5.03 11.26 -6.07
CA LEU A 70 6.32 11.94 -5.93
C LEU A 70 6.29 13.42 -6.32
N SER A 71 5.23 13.88 -6.98
CA SER A 71 5.10 15.29 -7.38
C SER A 71 4.56 16.20 -6.27
N ASN A 72 3.81 15.64 -5.31
CA ASN A 72 3.14 16.41 -4.25
C ASN A 72 3.28 15.78 -2.86
N MET A 73 3.99 14.66 -2.76
CA MET A 73 4.22 13.88 -1.55
C MET A 73 2.97 13.40 -0.82
N ARG A 74 1.80 13.47 -1.46
CA ARG A 74 0.57 12.87 -0.94
C ARG A 74 0.67 11.36 -1.01
N ARG A 75 0.11 10.69 -0.02
CA ARG A 75 0.19 9.25 0.15
C ARG A 75 -1.13 8.64 0.58
N VAL A 76 -1.40 7.45 0.11
CA VAL A 76 -2.61 6.67 0.39
C VAL A 76 -2.22 5.21 0.53
N ILE A 77 -2.83 4.51 1.48
CA ILE A 77 -2.70 3.05 1.58
C ILE A 77 -3.83 2.42 0.76
N VAL A 78 -3.47 1.49 -0.11
CA VAL A 78 -4.42 0.74 -0.95
C VAL A 78 -4.25 -0.77 -0.75
N CYS A 79 -5.33 -1.51 -0.92
CA CYS A 79 -5.31 -2.97 -0.92
C CYS A 79 -5.22 -3.51 -2.36
N VAL A 80 -4.31 -4.45 -2.61
CA VAL A 80 -4.20 -5.14 -3.90
C VAL A 80 -5.38 -6.11 -4.04
N THR A 81 -6.28 -5.85 -4.99
CA THR A 81 -7.48 -6.67 -5.24
C THR A 81 -7.62 -7.12 -6.68
N ASP A 82 -6.72 -6.68 -7.57
CA ASP A 82 -6.82 -6.98 -9.00
C ASP A 82 -5.43 -7.15 -9.64
N ARG A 83 -5.40 -7.55 -10.91
CA ARG A 83 -4.19 -7.77 -11.71
C ARG A 83 -4.06 -6.75 -12.82
N GLY A 84 -2.82 -6.33 -13.05
CA GLY A 84 -2.45 -5.21 -13.90
C GLY A 84 -1.34 -4.41 -13.24
N PRO A 85 -0.88 -3.30 -13.83
CA PRO A 85 -1.25 -2.77 -15.14
C PRO A 85 -0.64 -3.63 -16.26
N PHE A 86 -1.33 -3.79 -17.39
CA PHE A 86 -0.75 -4.48 -18.57
C PHE A 86 -0.03 -3.53 -19.53
N ARG A 87 -0.09 -2.22 -19.26
CA ARG A 87 0.59 -1.19 -20.04
C ARG A 87 2.04 -1.05 -19.57
N LYS A 88 2.98 -1.06 -20.51
CA LYS A 88 4.41 -0.85 -20.23
C LYS A 88 4.63 0.47 -19.48
N GLY A 89 5.57 0.47 -18.53
CA GLY A 89 5.95 1.65 -17.75
C GLY A 89 5.05 1.99 -16.56
N ARG A 90 3.86 1.37 -16.43
CA ARG A 90 3.02 1.52 -15.24
C ARG A 90 3.27 0.40 -14.25
N ILE A 91 3.23 0.72 -12.97
CA ILE A 91 3.48 -0.25 -11.89
C ILE A 91 2.22 -0.54 -11.08
N ILE A 92 1.27 0.39 -11.04
CA ILE A 92 0.03 0.25 -10.26
C ILE A 92 -1.14 0.97 -10.94
N ASP A 93 -2.32 0.36 -10.92
CA ASP A 93 -3.57 1.04 -11.28
C ASP A 93 -4.44 1.14 -10.03
N VAL A 94 -4.67 2.35 -9.52
CA VAL A 94 -5.45 2.57 -8.29
C VAL A 94 -6.93 2.87 -8.61
N SER A 95 -7.80 2.86 -7.61
CA SER A 95 -9.17 3.34 -7.76
C SER A 95 -9.26 4.83 -8.08
N ALA A 96 -10.43 5.25 -8.58
CA ALA A 96 -10.70 6.67 -8.83
C ALA A 96 -10.66 7.50 -7.53
N GLY A 97 -11.11 6.93 -6.41
CA GLY A 97 -11.02 7.54 -5.08
C GLY A 97 -9.57 7.70 -4.60
N ALA A 98 -8.75 6.67 -4.74
CA ALA A 98 -7.33 6.75 -4.39
C ALA A 98 -6.59 7.79 -5.24
N ALA A 99 -6.90 7.89 -6.54
CA ALA A 99 -6.31 8.89 -7.44
C ALA A 99 -6.71 10.34 -7.09
N GLU A 100 -7.93 10.54 -6.55
CA GLU A 100 -8.39 11.83 -6.03
C GLU A 100 -7.53 12.26 -4.83
N LEU A 101 -7.39 11.37 -3.84
CA LEU A 101 -6.60 11.63 -2.63
C LEU A 101 -5.11 11.84 -2.95
N LEU A 102 -4.55 11.04 -3.85
CA LEU A 102 -3.17 11.20 -4.35
C LEU A 102 -2.99 12.44 -5.23
N GLY A 103 -4.07 13.13 -5.60
CA GLY A 103 -4.03 14.40 -6.32
C GLY A 103 -3.58 14.28 -7.78
N PHE A 104 -3.91 13.18 -8.45
CA PHE A 104 -3.57 13.01 -9.87
C PHE A 104 -4.74 12.58 -10.75
N LYS A 105 -5.96 12.40 -10.22
CA LYS A 105 -7.13 12.00 -11.02
C LYS A 105 -7.34 12.87 -12.27
N LYS A 106 -7.25 14.20 -12.14
CA LYS A 106 -7.34 15.14 -13.27
C LYS A 106 -6.21 14.98 -14.30
N LYS A 107 -5.01 14.57 -13.86
CA LYS A 107 -3.83 14.37 -14.72
C LYS A 107 -3.84 13.01 -15.44
N GLY A 108 -4.60 12.03 -14.94
CA GLY A 108 -4.61 10.66 -15.49
C GLY A 108 -3.49 9.77 -14.95
N LEU A 109 -2.28 10.31 -14.87
CA LEU A 109 -1.06 9.60 -14.48
C LEU A 109 -0.28 10.36 -13.41
N ALA A 110 0.47 9.63 -12.60
CA ALA A 110 1.46 10.19 -11.68
C ALA A 110 2.67 9.27 -11.57
N ARG A 111 3.86 9.86 -11.36
CA ARG A 111 5.01 9.09 -10.89
C ARG A 111 4.85 8.83 -9.40
N VAL A 112 4.87 7.57 -9.00
CA VAL A 112 4.65 7.15 -7.62
C VAL A 112 5.78 6.26 -7.14
N ARG A 113 5.89 6.19 -5.82
CA ARG A 113 6.60 5.14 -5.09
C ARG A 113 5.56 4.25 -4.41
N ILE A 114 5.72 2.94 -4.51
CA ILE A 114 4.94 1.97 -3.75
C ILE A 114 5.84 1.26 -2.75
N GLU A 115 5.33 1.07 -1.54
CA GLU A 115 6.03 0.42 -0.44
C GLU A 115 5.06 -0.56 0.21
N VAL A 116 5.51 -1.80 0.41
CA VAL A 116 4.70 -2.80 1.14
C VAL A 116 4.52 -2.34 2.58
N VAL A 117 3.27 -2.32 3.04
CA VAL A 117 2.95 -2.08 4.44
C VAL A 117 2.95 -3.43 5.17
N PRO A 118 3.83 -3.64 6.17
CA PRO A 118 3.84 -4.82 7.03
C PRO A 118 2.48 -5.16 7.66
N GLY A 119 2.17 -6.45 7.79
CA GLY A 119 1.15 -6.94 8.73
C GLY A 119 1.61 -8.26 9.37
N LYS A 120 1.41 -8.56 10.66
CA LYS A 120 0.65 -7.90 11.75
C LYS A 120 1.49 -6.86 12.50
N ILE A 121 1.30 -5.59 12.19
CA ILE A 121 1.45 -4.51 13.17
C ILE A 121 0.02 -4.09 13.46
N ASP A 122 -0.32 -3.99 14.74
CA ASP A 122 -1.60 -3.44 15.16
C ASP A 122 -1.79 -2.11 14.43
N LEU A 123 -2.87 -1.98 13.66
CA LEU A 123 -3.13 -0.80 12.85
C LEU A 123 -3.20 0.47 13.72
N SER A 124 -3.36 0.31 15.04
CA SER A 124 -3.22 1.36 16.06
C SER A 124 -1.82 2.01 16.12
N LEU A 125 -0.74 1.30 15.73
CA LEU A 125 0.64 1.81 15.79
C LEU A 125 1.02 2.62 14.54
N LEU A 126 0.25 2.53 13.45
CA LEU A 126 0.47 3.39 12.28
C LEU A 126 0.23 4.86 12.62
N ASP A 127 -0.68 5.14 13.55
CA ASP A 127 -0.97 6.48 14.07
C ASP A 127 0.25 7.06 14.82
N LEU A 128 1.06 6.20 15.46
CA LEU A 128 2.26 6.60 16.21
C LEU A 128 3.46 6.94 15.31
N LEU A 129 3.61 6.23 14.18
CA LEU A 129 4.74 6.38 13.26
C LEU A 129 4.50 7.44 12.16
N TYR A 130 3.23 7.72 11.84
CA TYR A 130 2.85 8.69 10.81
C TYR A 130 1.77 9.64 11.32
N PRO A 131 2.12 10.58 12.22
CA PRO A 131 1.16 11.30 13.06
C PRO A 131 0.15 12.22 12.35
N LYS A 132 0.11 12.28 11.01
CA LYS A 132 -0.88 13.02 10.23
C LYS A 132 -1.10 12.38 8.86
N ILE A 133 -1.80 11.25 8.82
CA ILE A 133 -2.52 10.82 7.61
C ILE A 133 -3.97 11.22 7.84
N PRO A 134 -4.56 12.17 7.08
CA PRO A 134 -6.00 12.36 7.14
C PRO A 134 -6.64 11.06 6.64
N PHE A 135 -7.49 10.42 7.46
CA PHE A 135 -8.06 9.06 7.35
C PHE A 135 -7.36 7.91 8.09
N LEU A 136 -6.76 8.12 9.26
CA LEU A 136 -6.67 7.02 10.23
C LEU A 136 -6.81 7.53 11.67
N GLU A 137 -7.84 7.03 12.33
CA GLU A 137 -7.95 6.94 13.79
C GLU A 137 -8.88 5.75 14.04
N VAL A 138 -8.32 4.55 14.23
CA VAL A 138 -8.98 3.39 14.90
C VAL A 138 -10.50 3.20 14.71
N ASP A 139 -11.03 3.28 13.49
CA ASP A 139 -12.47 3.05 13.18
C ASP A 139 -12.92 1.55 13.27
N HIS A 140 -12.21 0.83 14.14
CA HIS A 140 -12.60 -0.28 15.00
C HIS A 140 -12.93 -1.60 14.30
N LEU A 141 -11.90 -2.46 14.14
CA LEU A 141 -11.97 -3.92 14.33
C LEU A 141 -13.05 -4.72 13.55
N ARG A 142 -13.68 -4.17 12.52
CA ARG A 142 -14.86 -4.73 11.84
C ARG A 142 -14.51 -5.78 10.77
N VAL A 143 -15.32 -6.84 10.71
CA VAL A 143 -15.26 -8.02 9.82
C VAL A 143 -15.42 -7.67 8.32
N ARG A 144 -15.63 -6.40 7.94
CA ARG A 144 -15.61 -5.89 6.56
C ARG A 144 -14.87 -4.55 6.50
N PRO A 145 -13.91 -4.34 5.58
CA PRO A 145 -13.05 -3.15 5.62
C PRO A 145 -13.74 -1.92 5.02
N PRO A 146 -13.51 -0.71 5.58
CA PRO A 146 -14.04 0.55 5.06
C PRO A 146 -13.13 1.01 3.93
N TYR A 147 -13.30 0.44 2.74
CA TYR A 147 -12.53 0.91 1.59
C TYR A 147 -13.10 2.21 1.03
N ARG A 148 -14.36 2.54 1.31
CA ARG A 148 -15.12 3.59 0.63
C ARG A 148 -14.83 4.99 1.17
N ILE A 149 -14.54 5.94 0.28
CA ILE A 149 -14.43 7.36 0.61
C ILE A 149 -15.82 8.01 0.55
N ASP A 150 -16.23 8.73 1.59
CA ASP A 150 -17.41 9.59 1.55
C ASP A 150 -17.00 11.00 1.09
N LEU A 151 -16.85 11.17 -0.23
CA LEU A 151 -16.62 12.49 -0.82
C LEU A 151 -17.96 13.23 -0.84
N LYS A 152 -18.23 14.04 0.20
CA LYS A 152 -19.38 14.96 0.21
C LYS A 152 -19.39 15.75 -1.11
N LYS A 153 -20.47 15.58 -1.89
CA LYS A 153 -20.74 16.35 -3.10
C LYS A 153 -21.07 17.79 -2.78
#